data_AF-A0A7V9G4W2-F1
#
_entry.id   AF-A0A7V9G4W2-F1
#
_cell.length_a   1.000
_cell.length_b   1.000
_cell.length_c   1.000
_cell.angle_alpha   90.00
_cell.angle_beta   90.00
_cell.angle_gamma   90.00
#
_symmetry.space_group_name_H-M   'P 1'
#
loop_
_entity.id
_entity.type
_entity.pdbx_description
1 polymer ?
#
loop_
_entity_poly.entity_id
_entity_poly.type
_entity_poly.pdbx_seq_one_letter_code
_entity_poly.pdbx_strand_id
1 'polypeptide(L)'
;MTILPSPSERARIDEHLSAVERALASTGVSEIQRRGVVDDLSAQIADMLAERGSSPSAADVDAVIARLDAPEAFAAAWSSSAPRDPSSTAPGVETAARVSFWCAVLGVPAGVAVGMIATTAGHDGGGTGFLVFLGSELTAIGAGLVARRQTLARAGAWIGAALIVTAVTCAIIWPPKASTPVQPAPQAQPPPDR
;
A
#
# COMPACT_ATOMS: atom_id res chain seq x y z
N MET A 1 -16.54 22.14 -36.54
CA MET A 1 -15.83 23.17 -37.30
C MET A 1 -14.71 23.65 -36.40
N THR A 2 -13.49 23.16 -36.59
CA THR A 2 -12.36 23.44 -35.68
C THR A 2 -11.87 24.85 -35.98
N ILE A 3 -12.17 25.80 -35.08
CA ILE A 3 -11.75 27.19 -35.21
C ILE A 3 -10.27 27.26 -34.91
N LEU A 4 -9.51 27.83 -35.85
CA LEU A 4 -8.07 27.91 -35.78
C LEU A 4 -7.67 29.36 -35.43
N PRO A 5 -6.97 29.60 -34.30
CA PRO A 5 -6.51 30.93 -33.94
C PRO A 5 -5.60 31.52 -35.02
N SER A 6 -5.57 32.85 -35.10
CA SER A 6 -4.71 33.57 -36.03
C SER A 6 -3.23 33.26 -35.76
N PRO A 7 -2.32 33.42 -36.73
CA PRO A 7 -0.90 33.09 -36.55
C PRO A 7 -0.27 33.83 -35.35
N SER A 8 -0.66 35.08 -35.11
CA SER A 8 -0.18 35.87 -33.97
C SER A 8 -0.72 35.39 -32.64
N GLU A 9 -1.96 34.89 -32.59
CA GLU A 9 -2.56 34.31 -31.38
C GLU A 9 -1.91 32.98 -31.02
N ARG A 10 -1.67 32.14 -32.03
CA ARG A 10 -0.94 30.88 -31.86
C ARG A 10 0.44 31.10 -31.26
N ALA A 11 1.19 32.07 -31.79
CA ALA A 11 2.52 32.39 -31.29
C ALA A 11 2.52 32.72 -29.78
N ARG A 12 1.49 33.42 -29.28
CA ARG A 12 1.37 33.74 -27.84
C ARG A 12 1.06 32.51 -27.00
N ILE A 13 0.17 31.64 -27.48
CA ILE A 13 -0.16 30.37 -26.82
C ILE A 13 1.09 29.49 -26.75
N ASP A 14 1.80 29.35 -27.88
CA ASP A 14 3.01 28.55 -28.00
C ASP A 14 4.13 29.09 -27.07
N GLU A 15 4.25 30.42 -26.94
CA GLU A 15 5.19 31.05 -26.01
C GLU A 15 4.87 30.72 -24.55
N HIS A 16 3.59 30.76 -24.17
CA HIS A 16 3.14 30.39 -22.82
C HIS A 16 3.39 28.90 -22.53
N LEU A 17 2.99 28.01 -23.46
CA LEU A 17 3.24 26.57 -23.32
C LEU A 17 4.73 26.25 -23.23
N SER A 18 5.57 26.96 -24.00
CA SER A 18 7.04 26.85 -23.92
C SER A 18 7.60 27.34 -22.59
N ALA A 19 6.97 28.34 -21.96
CA ALA A 19 7.35 28.78 -20.63
C ALA A 19 6.99 27.73 -19.56
N VAL A 20 5.80 27.12 -19.65
CA VAL A 20 5.38 26.00 -18.79
C VAL A 20 6.31 24.79 -18.95
N GLU A 21 6.65 24.42 -20.18
CA GLU A 21 7.56 23.30 -20.43
C GLU A 21 8.95 23.55 -19.80
N ARG A 22 9.49 24.77 -19.94
CA ARG A 22 10.78 25.15 -19.31
C ARG A 22 10.68 25.12 -17.78
N ALA A 23 9.59 25.60 -17.21
CA ALA A 23 9.37 25.56 -15.77
C ALA A 23 9.33 24.11 -15.26
N LEU A 24 8.61 23.21 -15.93
CA LEU A 24 8.57 21.78 -15.61
C LEU A 24 9.91 21.07 -15.85
N ALA A 25 10.67 21.47 -16.87
CA ALA A 25 11.99 20.90 -17.13
C ALA A 25 12.96 21.16 -15.95
N SER A 26 12.81 22.30 -15.27
CA SER A 26 13.65 22.64 -14.11
C SER A 26 13.40 21.78 -12.86
N THR A 27 12.28 21.04 -12.79
CA THR A 27 11.90 20.24 -11.61
C THR A 27 12.22 18.75 -11.75
N GLY A 28 12.89 18.34 -12.83
CA GLY A 28 13.28 16.95 -13.07
C GLY A 28 12.15 16.04 -13.56
N VAL A 29 11.00 16.60 -13.97
CA VAL A 29 9.91 15.85 -14.62
C VAL A 29 10.43 15.18 -15.90
N SER A 30 10.01 13.94 -16.18
CA SER A 30 10.39 13.26 -17.43
C SER A 30 9.80 13.96 -18.67
N GLU A 31 10.49 13.89 -19.82
CA GLU A 31 10.02 14.52 -21.06
C GLU A 31 8.60 14.09 -21.45
N ILE A 32 8.29 12.80 -21.32
CA ILE A 32 6.96 12.25 -21.64
C ILE A 32 5.88 12.88 -20.75
N GLN A 33 6.14 13.02 -19.44
CA GLN A 33 5.18 13.63 -18.52
C GLN A 33 5.03 15.14 -18.79
N ARG A 34 6.13 15.84 -19.08
CA ARG A 34 6.07 17.27 -19.44
C ARG A 34 5.21 17.48 -20.68
N ARG A 35 5.43 16.66 -21.72
CA ARG A 35 4.65 16.73 -22.96
C ARG A 35 3.16 16.47 -22.68
N GLY A 36 2.84 15.47 -21.84
CA GLY A 36 1.46 15.23 -21.43
C GLY A 36 0.79 16.45 -20.77
N VAL A 37 1.48 17.12 -19.84
CA VAL A 37 0.94 18.34 -19.20
C VAL A 37 0.74 19.47 -20.22
N VAL A 38 1.69 19.64 -21.15
CA VAL A 38 1.60 20.67 -22.20
C VAL A 38 0.45 20.37 -23.18
N ASP A 39 0.27 19.11 -23.57
CA ASP A 39 -0.81 18.68 -24.45
C ASP A 39 -2.19 18.88 -23.80
N ASP A 40 -2.32 18.53 -22.53
CA ASP A 40 -3.55 18.75 -21.75
C ASP A 40 -3.86 20.24 -21.60
N LEU A 41 -2.84 21.07 -21.31
CA LEU A 41 -3.00 22.52 -21.20
C LEU A 41 -3.36 23.15 -22.55
N SER A 42 -2.79 22.66 -23.65
CA SER A 42 -3.15 23.08 -25.01
C SER A 42 -4.61 22.77 -25.33
N ALA A 43 -5.10 21.58 -24.93
CA ALA A 43 -6.50 21.21 -25.10
C ALA A 43 -7.42 22.13 -24.27
N GLN A 44 -7.06 22.39 -23.01
CA GLN A 44 -7.81 23.29 -22.13
C GLN A 44 -7.89 24.72 -22.70
N ILE A 45 -6.79 25.26 -23.22
CA ILE A 45 -6.77 26.57 -23.88
C ILE A 45 -7.71 26.58 -25.09
N ALA A 46 -7.68 25.53 -25.91
CA ALA A 46 -8.56 25.42 -27.08
C ALA A 46 -10.04 25.41 -26.67
N ASP A 47 -10.40 24.67 -25.62
CA ASP A 47 -11.76 24.64 -25.09
C ASP A 47 -12.19 26.01 -24.55
N MET A 48 -11.35 26.67 -23.76
CA MET A 48 -11.61 28.01 -23.22
C MET A 48 -11.79 29.07 -24.32
N LEU A 49 -11.04 28.96 -25.42
CA LEU A 49 -11.18 29.85 -26.57
C LEU A 49 -12.44 29.54 -27.37
N ALA A 50 -12.84 28.27 -27.49
CA ALA A 50 -14.08 27.88 -28.14
C ALA A 50 -15.31 28.47 -27.42
N GLU A 51 -15.27 28.56 -26.08
CA GLU A 51 -16.32 29.22 -25.28
C GLU A 51 -16.46 30.73 -25.55
N ARG A 52 -15.39 31.39 -26.04
CA ARG A 52 -15.39 32.84 -26.35
C ARG A 52 -15.98 33.16 -27.72
N GLY A 53 -16.15 32.16 -28.58
CA GLY A 53 -16.81 32.29 -29.88
C GLY A 53 -15.93 31.86 -31.05
N SER A 54 -16.44 32.10 -32.26
CA SER A 54 -15.87 31.53 -33.49
C SER A 54 -14.64 32.24 -34.05
N SER A 55 -14.25 33.37 -33.47
CA SER A 55 -13.07 34.13 -33.86
C SER A 55 -12.53 34.87 -32.64
N PRO A 56 -11.85 34.16 -31.71
CA PRO A 56 -11.30 34.77 -30.52
C PRO A 56 -10.35 35.90 -30.92
N SER A 57 -10.49 37.05 -30.28
CA SER A 57 -9.60 38.18 -30.48
C SER A 57 -8.29 37.99 -29.71
N ALA A 58 -7.27 38.80 -30.01
CA ALA A 58 -6.05 38.83 -29.21
C ALA A 58 -6.32 39.10 -27.72
N ALA A 59 -7.33 39.92 -27.41
CA ALA A 59 -7.75 40.18 -26.03
C ALA A 59 -8.39 38.95 -25.36
N ASP A 60 -9.07 38.09 -26.12
CA ASP A 60 -9.62 36.83 -25.59
C ASP A 60 -8.51 35.84 -25.24
N VAL A 61 -7.47 35.75 -26.09
CA VAL A 61 -6.29 34.93 -25.81
C VAL A 61 -5.56 35.40 -24.56
N ASP A 62 -5.32 36.70 -24.44
CA ASP A 62 -4.68 37.28 -23.26
C ASP A 62 -5.52 37.04 -21.99
N ALA A 63 -6.85 37.13 -22.10
CA ALA A 63 -7.76 36.84 -20.99
C ALA A 63 -7.80 35.35 -20.62
N VAL A 64 -7.64 34.43 -21.57
CA VAL A 64 -7.52 32.99 -21.31
C VAL A 64 -6.19 32.71 -20.60
N ILE A 65 -5.08 33.20 -21.14
CA ILE A 65 -3.75 33.02 -20.53
C ILE A 65 -3.70 33.60 -19.12
N ALA A 66 -4.31 34.76 -18.89
CA ALA A 66 -4.38 35.38 -17.55
C ALA A 66 -5.21 34.60 -16.52
N ARG A 67 -6.09 33.68 -16.97
CA ARG A 67 -6.85 32.78 -16.08
C ARG A 67 -6.10 31.49 -15.75
N LEU A 68 -5.09 31.13 -16.55
CA LEU A 68 -4.24 29.99 -16.27
C LEU A 68 -3.26 30.33 -15.15
N ASP A 69 -2.80 29.30 -14.47
CA ASP A 69 -1.73 29.44 -13.50
C ASP A 69 -0.44 29.94 -14.18
N ALA A 70 0.34 30.72 -13.45
CA ALA A 70 1.65 31.16 -13.93
C ALA A 70 2.57 29.93 -14.15
N PRO A 71 3.50 29.95 -15.13
CA PRO A 71 4.41 28.82 -15.38
C PRO A 71 5.15 28.33 -14.13
N GLU A 72 5.51 29.24 -13.22
CA GLU A 72 6.19 28.93 -11.96
C GLU A 72 5.31 28.12 -11.00
N ALA A 73 3.98 28.29 -11.06
CA ALA A 73 3.05 27.54 -10.22
C ALA A 73 3.00 26.06 -10.62
N PHE A 74 3.18 25.72 -11.91
CA PHE A 74 3.31 24.34 -12.36
C PHE A 74 4.58 23.68 -11.80
N ALA A 75 5.71 24.41 -11.80
CA ALA A 75 6.94 23.94 -11.20
C ALA A 75 6.81 23.76 -9.67
N ALA A 76 6.16 24.71 -8.99
CA ALA A 76 5.92 24.63 -7.55
C ALA A 76 4.97 23.48 -7.17
N ALA A 77 3.89 23.29 -7.92
CA ALA A 77 2.94 22.21 -7.73
C ALA A 77 3.62 20.85 -7.93
N TRP A 78 4.47 20.73 -8.95
CA TRP A 78 5.22 19.50 -9.20
C TRP A 78 6.29 19.24 -8.14
N SER A 79 7.00 20.28 -7.70
CA SER A 79 8.01 20.15 -6.63
C SER A 79 7.37 19.78 -5.28
N SER A 80 6.15 20.26 -5.03
CA SER A 80 5.36 19.92 -3.83
C SER A 80 4.75 18.52 -3.91
N SER A 81 4.48 18.03 -5.12
CA SER A 81 3.89 16.71 -5.40
C SER A 81 4.93 15.64 -5.73
N ALA A 82 6.19 16.04 -5.93
CA ALA A 82 7.31 15.13 -6.08
C ALA A 82 7.26 14.15 -4.90
N PRO A 83 7.31 12.83 -5.15
CA PRO A 83 7.39 11.87 -4.07
C PRO A 83 8.53 12.30 -3.16
N ARG A 84 8.22 12.70 -1.92
CA ARG A 84 9.25 12.84 -0.89
C ARG A 84 10.07 11.57 -0.99
N ASP A 85 11.35 11.76 -1.24
CA ASP A 85 12.33 10.73 -1.54
C ASP A 85 11.98 9.44 -0.78
N PRO A 86 11.71 8.31 -1.45
CA PRO A 86 11.36 7.07 -0.76
C PRO A 86 12.48 6.61 0.20
N SER A 87 13.69 7.18 0.08
CA SER A 87 14.77 7.02 1.05
C SER A 87 14.55 7.78 2.36
N SER A 88 13.72 8.83 2.38
CA SER A 88 13.17 9.44 3.61
C SER A 88 12.00 8.60 4.13
N THR A 89 12.20 7.29 4.24
CA THR A 89 11.30 6.48 5.04
C THR A 89 11.53 6.92 6.49
N ALA A 90 10.50 7.44 7.15
CA ALA A 90 10.62 7.77 8.57
C ALA A 90 11.21 6.54 9.31
N PRO A 91 12.19 6.69 10.21
CA PRO A 91 12.97 5.58 10.77
C PRO A 91 12.11 4.46 11.41
N GLY A 92 10.86 4.76 11.76
CA GLY A 92 9.89 3.77 12.25
C GLY A 92 9.35 2.79 11.20
N VAL A 93 9.30 3.15 9.91
CA VAL A 93 8.64 2.33 8.87
C VAL A 93 9.53 1.18 8.38
N GLU A 94 10.83 1.39 8.24
CA GLU A 94 11.78 0.31 7.92
C GLU A 94 11.83 -0.72 9.06
N THR A 95 11.85 -0.23 10.30
CA THR A 95 11.78 -1.06 11.50
C THR A 95 10.47 -1.87 11.51
N ALA A 96 9.33 -1.25 11.21
CA ALA A 96 8.04 -1.94 11.12
C ALA A 96 8.02 -3.00 10.01
N ALA A 97 8.62 -2.74 8.85
CA ALA A 97 8.70 -3.72 7.75
C ALA A 97 9.57 -4.92 8.11
N ARG A 98 10.72 -4.71 8.77
CA ARG A 98 11.60 -5.80 9.24
C ARG A 98 10.94 -6.62 10.34
N VAL A 99 10.27 -5.97 11.29
CA VAL A 99 9.49 -6.65 12.34
C VAL A 99 8.37 -7.48 11.73
N SER A 100 7.59 -6.92 10.79
CA SER A 100 6.52 -7.65 10.07
C SER A 100 7.05 -8.91 9.40
N PHE A 101 8.14 -8.80 8.65
CA PHE A 101 8.76 -9.92 7.94
C PHE A 101 9.27 -11.01 8.90
N TRP A 102 10.02 -10.62 9.94
CA TRP A 102 10.56 -11.60 10.88
C TRP A 102 9.49 -12.24 11.77
N CYS A 103 8.44 -11.52 12.13
CA CYS A 103 7.29 -12.10 12.84
C CYS A 103 6.60 -13.19 11.99
N ALA A 104 6.40 -12.95 10.68
CA ALA A 104 5.81 -13.94 9.79
C ALA A 104 6.72 -15.17 9.58
N VAL A 105 8.03 -14.96 9.44
CA VAL A 105 8.99 -16.06 9.22
C VAL A 105 9.21 -16.90 10.48
N LEU A 106 9.27 -16.25 11.66
CA LEU A 106 9.61 -16.91 12.92
C LEU A 106 8.39 -17.34 13.73
N GLY A 107 7.18 -16.92 13.37
CA GLY A 107 5.96 -17.22 14.11
C GLY A 107 5.71 -18.72 14.29
N VAL A 108 5.84 -19.49 13.21
CA VAL A 108 5.67 -20.95 13.23
C VAL A 108 6.73 -21.65 14.10
N PRO A 109 8.06 -21.47 13.89
CA PRO A 109 9.06 -22.15 14.71
C PRO A 109 9.02 -21.70 16.18
N ALA A 110 8.71 -20.42 16.45
CA ALA A 110 8.54 -19.93 17.82
C ALA A 110 7.33 -20.58 18.51
N GLY A 111 6.19 -20.68 17.82
CA GLY A 111 5.00 -21.36 18.33
C GLY A 111 5.27 -22.83 18.65
N VAL A 112 5.95 -23.56 17.76
CA VAL A 112 6.34 -24.97 18.00
C VAL A 112 7.27 -25.10 19.21
N ALA A 113 8.31 -24.27 19.30
CA ALA A 113 9.26 -24.33 20.41
C ALA A 113 8.58 -24.05 21.75
N VAL A 114 7.73 -23.02 21.83
CA VAL A 114 6.99 -22.69 23.06
C VAL A 114 6.00 -23.80 23.41
N GLY A 115 5.31 -24.39 22.42
CA GLY A 115 4.41 -25.52 22.66
C GLY A 115 5.13 -26.75 23.21
N MET A 116 6.33 -27.05 22.71
CA MET A 116 7.17 -28.13 23.25
C MET A 116 7.57 -27.87 24.71
N ILE A 117 8.00 -26.64 25.04
CA ILE A 117 8.38 -26.25 26.41
C ILE A 117 7.16 -26.30 27.35
N ALA A 118 6.00 -25.85 26.91
CA ALA A 118 4.77 -25.93 27.71
C ALA A 118 4.38 -27.39 27.99
N THR A 119 4.55 -28.28 27.01
CA THR A 119 4.32 -29.72 27.18
C THR A 119 5.24 -30.32 28.24
N THR A 120 6.55 -29.99 28.20
CA THR A 120 7.50 -30.52 29.21
C THR A 120 7.23 -29.99 30.62
N ALA A 121 6.56 -28.84 30.73
CA ALA A 121 6.11 -28.27 32.00
C ALA A 121 4.75 -28.82 32.49
N GLY A 122 4.10 -29.74 31.75
CA GLY A 122 2.80 -30.31 32.11
C GLY A 122 1.59 -29.44 31.77
N HIS A 123 1.78 -28.42 30.93
CA HIS A 123 0.69 -27.58 30.39
C HIS A 123 0.22 -28.10 29.01
N ASP A 124 -0.92 -27.59 28.53
CA ASP A 124 -1.37 -27.82 27.16
C ASP A 124 -0.46 -27.08 26.16
N GLY A 125 0.53 -27.80 25.65
CA GLY A 125 1.48 -27.26 24.67
C GLY A 125 0.86 -26.96 23.31
N GLY A 126 -0.23 -27.65 22.94
CA GLY A 126 -0.92 -27.41 21.67
C GLY A 126 -1.58 -26.03 21.67
N GLY A 127 -2.39 -25.75 22.69
CA GLY A 127 -3.02 -24.43 22.86
C GLY A 127 -2.01 -23.31 23.06
N THR A 128 -0.99 -23.53 23.89
CA THR A 128 0.02 -22.50 24.20
C THR A 128 0.84 -22.12 22.97
N GLY A 129 1.33 -23.11 22.21
CA GLY A 129 2.09 -22.86 20.99
C GLY A 129 1.26 -22.16 19.91
N PHE A 130 -0.03 -22.53 19.79
CA PHE A 130 -0.95 -21.90 18.85
C PHE A 130 -1.20 -20.41 19.15
N LEU A 131 -1.31 -20.02 20.42
CA LEU A 131 -1.50 -18.62 20.80
C LEU A 131 -0.28 -17.75 20.44
N VAL A 132 0.94 -18.27 20.62
CA VAL A 132 2.17 -17.57 20.24
C VAL A 132 2.23 -17.37 18.73
N PHE A 133 1.93 -18.41 17.97
CA PHE A 133 1.83 -18.34 16.51
C PHE A 133 0.79 -17.29 16.07
N LEU A 134 -0.42 -17.32 16.63
CA LEU A 134 -1.48 -16.37 16.27
C LEU A 134 -1.08 -14.91 16.58
N GLY A 135 -0.46 -14.68 17.74
CA GLY A 135 0.05 -13.37 18.13
C GLY A 135 1.12 -12.83 17.17
N SER A 136 2.04 -13.69 16.72
CA SER A 136 3.05 -13.30 15.73
C SER A 136 2.45 -12.93 14.38
N GLU A 137 1.46 -13.69 13.89
CA GLU A 137 0.85 -13.42 12.59
C GLU A 137 -0.02 -12.16 12.60
N LEU A 138 -0.77 -11.92 13.68
CA LEU A 138 -1.52 -10.67 13.86
C LEU A 138 -0.60 -9.46 13.89
N THR A 139 0.56 -9.59 14.54
CA THR A 139 1.59 -8.54 14.56
C THR A 139 2.17 -8.31 13.17
N ALA A 140 2.45 -9.38 12.41
CA ALA A 140 2.94 -9.29 11.03
C ALA A 140 1.95 -8.56 10.11
N ILE A 141 0.66 -8.87 10.21
CA ILE A 141 -0.41 -8.21 9.46
C ILE A 141 -0.53 -6.74 9.87
N GLY A 142 -0.60 -6.43 11.17
CA GLY A 142 -0.73 -5.07 11.67
C GLY A 142 0.42 -4.16 11.20
N ALA A 143 1.66 -4.63 11.36
CA ALA A 143 2.85 -3.91 10.90
C ALA A 143 2.89 -3.80 9.36
N GLY A 144 2.45 -4.83 8.64
CA GLY A 144 2.37 -4.82 7.17
C GLY A 144 1.35 -3.81 6.62
N LEU A 145 0.21 -3.64 7.29
CA LEU A 145 -0.82 -2.65 6.93
C LEU A 145 -0.33 -1.21 7.13
N VAL A 146 0.43 -0.96 8.21
CA VAL A 146 1.04 0.36 8.48
C VAL A 146 2.11 0.70 7.42
N ALA A 147 2.87 -0.30 6.96
CA ALA A 147 3.93 -0.14 5.96
C ALA A 147 3.47 -0.44 4.51
N ARG A 148 2.19 -0.23 4.18
CA ARG A 148 1.55 -0.58 2.89
C ARG A 148 2.25 -0.09 1.61
N ARG A 149 3.13 0.91 1.70
CA ARG A 149 3.90 1.42 0.54
C ARG A 149 5.16 0.61 0.22
N GLN A 150 5.60 -0.30 1.10
CA GLN A 150 6.76 -1.14 0.87
C GLN A 150 6.38 -2.56 0.44
N THR A 151 7.03 -3.07 -0.62
CA THR A 151 6.76 -4.39 -1.19
C THR A 151 7.02 -5.53 -0.19
N LEU A 152 8.05 -5.39 0.65
CA LEU A 152 8.41 -6.35 1.70
C LEU A 152 7.34 -6.47 2.79
N ALA A 153 6.80 -5.33 3.26
CA ALA A 153 5.73 -5.30 4.25
C ALA A 153 4.43 -5.95 3.74
N ARG A 154 4.12 -5.74 2.45
CA ARG A 154 2.99 -6.40 1.79
C ARG A 154 3.20 -7.91 1.71
N ALA A 155 4.41 -8.36 1.35
CA ALA A 155 4.74 -9.79 1.32
C ALA A 155 4.57 -10.43 2.70
N GLY A 156 5.08 -9.80 3.77
CA GLY A 156 4.89 -10.26 5.14
C GLY A 156 3.42 -10.40 5.55
N ALA A 157 2.59 -9.39 5.25
CA ALA A 157 1.16 -9.44 5.54
C ALA A 157 0.43 -10.56 4.79
N TRP A 158 0.74 -10.78 3.50
CA TRP A 158 0.13 -11.86 2.71
C TRP A 158 0.55 -13.25 3.20
N ILE A 159 1.84 -13.42 3.53
CA ILE A 159 2.34 -14.67 4.10
C ILE A 159 1.62 -14.96 5.42
N GLY A 160 1.54 -13.98 6.32
CA GLY A 160 0.88 -14.20 7.61
C GLY A 160 -0.62 -14.45 7.52
N ALA A 161 -1.31 -13.74 6.62
CA ALA A 161 -2.72 -14.03 6.34
C ALA A 161 -2.92 -15.45 5.78
N ALA A 162 -2.06 -15.90 4.86
CA ALA A 162 -2.11 -17.24 4.31
C ALA A 162 -1.89 -18.30 5.40
N LEU A 163 -0.90 -18.10 6.27
CA LEU A 163 -0.60 -19.00 7.39
C LEU A 163 -1.77 -19.12 8.38
N ILE A 164 -2.43 -18.01 8.73
CA ILE A 164 -3.63 -18.04 9.58
C ILE A 164 -4.75 -18.86 8.91
N VAL A 165 -5.04 -18.60 7.63
CA VAL A 165 -6.09 -19.30 6.89
C VAL A 165 -5.79 -20.80 6.83
N THR A 166 -4.55 -21.18 6.53
CA THR A 166 -4.14 -22.59 6.52
C THR A 166 -4.29 -23.23 7.89
N ALA A 167 -3.82 -22.58 8.96
CA ALA A 167 -3.92 -23.12 10.32
C ALA A 167 -5.37 -23.32 10.77
N VAL A 168 -6.26 -22.35 10.52
CA VAL A 168 -7.69 -22.44 10.82
C VAL A 168 -8.34 -23.56 9.99
N THR A 169 -8.00 -23.67 8.71
CA THR A 169 -8.51 -24.71 7.82
C THR A 169 -8.10 -26.11 8.31
N CYS A 170 -6.83 -26.30 8.70
CA CYS A 170 -6.35 -27.55 9.27
C CYS A 170 -7.08 -27.90 10.58
N ALA A 171 -7.33 -26.93 11.45
CA ALA A 171 -8.05 -27.15 12.71
C ALA A 171 -9.52 -27.56 12.49
N ILE A 172 -10.17 -27.04 11.43
CA ILE A 172 -11.55 -27.40 11.07
C ILE A 172 -11.60 -28.79 10.44
N ILE A 173 -10.69 -29.08 9.51
CA ILE A 173 -10.68 -30.37 8.79
C ILE A 173 -10.27 -31.52 9.71
N TRP A 174 -9.37 -31.25 10.66
CA TRP A 174 -8.80 -32.26 11.54
C TRP A 174 -9.01 -31.88 13.01
N PRO A 175 -10.26 -31.96 13.52
CA PRO A 175 -10.53 -31.63 14.91
C PRO A 175 -9.71 -32.57 15.82
N PRO A 176 -9.19 -32.06 16.95
CA PRO A 176 -8.47 -32.89 17.89
C PRO A 176 -9.37 -34.05 18.31
N LYS A 177 -8.87 -35.28 18.17
CA LYS A 177 -9.58 -36.46 18.67
C LYS A 177 -9.84 -36.23 20.15
N ALA A 178 -11.12 -36.15 20.54
CA ALA A 178 -11.50 -36.08 21.93
C ALA A 178 -10.75 -37.19 22.68
N SER A 179 -10.00 -36.82 23.71
CA SER A 179 -9.26 -37.77 24.53
C SER A 179 -10.25 -38.85 24.95
N THR A 180 -9.98 -40.09 24.60
CA THR A 180 -10.81 -41.22 25.01
C THR A 180 -10.96 -41.12 26.53
N PRO A 181 -12.18 -41.04 27.07
CA PRO A 181 -12.37 -40.90 28.50
C PRO A 181 -11.60 -42.02 29.18
N VAL A 182 -10.74 -41.67 30.13
CA VAL A 182 -9.99 -42.64 30.93
C VAL A 182 -11.03 -43.53 31.59
N GLN A 183 -11.16 -44.75 31.09
CA GLN A 183 -12.11 -45.71 31.60
C GLN A 183 -11.73 -45.92 33.07
N PRO A 184 -12.65 -45.68 34.02
CA PRO A 184 -12.33 -45.79 35.44
C PRO A 184 -11.76 -47.19 35.68
N ALA A 185 -10.65 -47.25 36.42
CA ALA A 185 -9.99 -48.51 36.74
C ALA A 185 -11.05 -49.52 37.20
N PRO A 186 -11.05 -50.76 36.67
CA PRO A 186 -12.05 -51.76 37.03
C PRO A 186 -12.11 -51.86 38.54
N GLN A 187 -13.28 -51.54 39.11
CA GLN A 187 -13.48 -51.61 40.55
C GLN A 187 -13.15 -53.03 40.99
N ALA A 188 -12.19 -53.15 41.91
CA ALA A 188 -11.81 -54.44 42.46
C ALA A 188 -13.07 -55.12 43.00
N GLN A 189 -13.43 -56.26 42.42
CA GLN A 189 -14.55 -57.05 42.93
C GLN A 189 -14.25 -57.42 44.39
N PRO A 190 -15.20 -57.23 45.32
CA PRO A 190 -15.01 -57.66 46.69
C PRO A 190 -14.75 -59.19 46.72
N PRO A 191 -13.88 -59.66 47.64
CA PRO A 191 -13.59 -61.08 47.77
C PRO A 191 -14.87 -61.87 48.06
N PRO A 192 -15.04 -63.09 47.52
CA PRO A 192 -16.21 -63.92 47.80
C PRO A 192 -16.27 -64.28 49.29
N ASP A 193 -17.46 -64.14 49.89
CA ASP A 193 -17.73 -64.58 51.26
C ASP A 193 -17.38 -66.08 51.40
N ARG A 194 -16.51 -66.39 52.36
CA ARG A 194 -16.11 -67.75 52.72
C ARG A 194 -16.88 -68.25 53.92
#